data_AF-A0A3N7GW24-F1
#
_entry.id   AF-A0A3N7GW24-F1
#
_cell.length_a   1.000
_cell.length_b   1.000
_cell.length_c   1.000
_cell.angle_alpha   90.00
_cell.angle_beta   90.00
_cell.angle_gamma   90.00
#
_symmetry.space_group_name_H-M   'P 1'
#
loop_
_entity.id
_entity.type
_entity.pdbx_description
1 polymer ?
#
loop_
_entity_poly.entity_id
_entity_poly.type
_entity_poly.pdbx_seq_one_letter_code
_entity_poly.pdbx_strand_id
1 'polypeptide(L)'
;MAARTLADEAAAAIAEEHGVKASRRVLDDVAATLQAAMGVADAASAVRSGLLVRALEPVGFDPVDLEGALALDADAPAAPPRPRLRVVKDPDAELARARAEADEALAHARARLDEAEEAHRTHEESVASVRADRDEQIDEVRWLETELAGAKRRLDDAEAELRAVGRDAPRFERELEKAADAVARAEERRARLDPE
;
A
#
# COMPACT_ATOMS: atom_id res chain seq x y z
N MET A 1 -25.60 51.82 -29.88
CA MET A 1 -25.87 51.69 -31.33
C MET A 1 -26.18 50.24 -31.71
N ALA A 2 -25.35 49.25 -31.33
CA ALA A 2 -25.57 47.83 -31.64
C ALA A 2 -26.88 47.21 -31.11
N ALA A 3 -27.39 47.64 -29.95
CA ALA A 3 -28.64 47.11 -29.40
C ALA A 3 -29.90 47.55 -30.19
N ARG A 4 -29.89 48.75 -30.77
CA ARG A 4 -31.00 49.27 -31.59
C ARG A 4 -31.07 48.55 -32.93
N THR A 5 -29.92 48.35 -33.59
CA THR A 5 -29.85 47.65 -34.88
C THR A 5 -30.31 46.19 -34.76
N LEU A 6 -29.94 45.49 -33.67
CA LEU A 6 -30.41 44.13 -33.42
C LEU A 6 -31.92 44.05 -33.15
N ALA A 7 -32.48 45.04 -32.46
CA ALA A 7 -33.92 45.13 -32.22
C ALA A 7 -34.70 45.40 -33.52
N ASP A 8 -34.20 46.30 -34.37
CA ASP A 8 -34.78 46.60 -35.69
C ASP A 8 -34.76 45.37 -36.60
N GLU A 9 -33.63 44.65 -36.65
CA GLU A 9 -33.46 43.42 -37.44
C GLU A 9 -34.39 42.30 -36.95
N ALA A 10 -34.49 42.08 -35.64
CA ALA A 10 -35.37 41.07 -35.06
C ALA A 10 -36.86 41.41 -35.32
N ALA A 11 -37.25 42.68 -35.18
CA ALA A 11 -38.62 43.11 -35.43
C ALA A 11 -39.01 42.98 -36.91
N ALA A 12 -38.10 43.32 -37.83
CA ALA A 12 -38.31 43.15 -39.26
C ALA A 12 -38.44 41.67 -39.65
N ALA A 13 -37.60 40.80 -39.08
CA ALA A 13 -37.64 39.36 -39.33
C ALA A 13 -38.96 38.73 -38.87
N ILE A 14 -39.46 39.09 -37.68
CA ILE A 14 -40.75 38.59 -37.16
C ILE A 14 -41.92 39.08 -38.02
N ALA A 15 -41.89 40.33 -38.48
CA ALA A 15 -42.92 40.88 -39.36
C ALA A 15 -42.96 40.14 -40.71
N GLU A 16 -41.79 39.82 -41.27
CA GLU A 16 -41.67 39.03 -42.51
C GLU A 16 -42.15 37.58 -42.33
N GLU A 17 -41.77 36.93 -41.21
CA GLU A 17 -42.25 35.59 -40.86
C GLU A 17 -43.78 35.51 -40.82
N HIS A 18 -44.44 36.58 -40.39
CA HIS A 18 -45.90 36.65 -40.28
C HIS A 18 -46.56 37.30 -41.50
N GLY A 19 -45.80 37.57 -42.56
CA GLY A 19 -46.30 38.10 -43.84
C GLY A 19 -46.82 39.55 -43.78
N VAL A 20 -46.43 40.31 -42.75
CA VAL A 20 -46.90 41.68 -42.51
C VAL A 20 -45.78 42.67 -42.83
N LYS A 21 -46.09 43.72 -43.62
CA LYS A 21 -45.16 44.84 -43.82
C LYS A 21 -45.27 45.82 -42.64
N ALA A 22 -44.32 45.74 -41.72
CA ALA A 22 -44.22 46.72 -40.63
C ALA A 22 -43.80 48.09 -41.18
N SER A 23 -44.45 49.16 -40.73
CA SER A 23 -44.02 50.51 -41.04
C SER A 23 -42.76 50.88 -40.24
N ARG A 24 -41.95 51.81 -40.76
CA ARG A 24 -40.74 52.30 -40.06
C ARG A 24 -41.02 52.76 -38.63
N ARG A 25 -42.18 53.39 -38.42
CA ARG A 25 -42.65 53.84 -37.11
C ARG A 25 -42.83 52.69 -36.12
N VAL A 26 -43.35 51.55 -36.57
CA VAL A 26 -43.57 50.37 -35.72
C VAL A 26 -42.23 49.74 -35.32
N LEU A 27 -41.26 49.70 -36.22
CA LEU A 27 -39.91 49.21 -35.90
C LEU A 27 -39.23 50.11 -34.87
N ASP A 28 -39.32 51.44 -35.06
CA ASP A 28 -38.79 52.42 -34.09
C ASP A 28 -39.44 52.25 -32.70
N ASP A 29 -40.75 52.01 -32.63
CA ASP A 29 -41.50 51.78 -31.39
C ASP A 29 -41.07 50.48 -30.66
N VAL A 30 -40.83 49.40 -31.41
CA VAL A 30 -40.35 48.12 -30.85
C VAL A 30 -38.91 48.26 -30.34
N ALA A 31 -38.04 48.90 -31.11
CA ALA A 31 -36.66 49.12 -30.70
C ALA A 31 -36.57 50.00 -29.44
N ALA A 32 -37.38 51.06 -29.35
CA ALA A 32 -37.49 51.90 -28.17
C ALA A 32 -37.93 51.09 -26.93
N THR A 33 -38.92 50.22 -27.09
CA THR A 33 -39.46 49.37 -26.01
C THR A 33 -38.45 48.34 -25.52
N LEU A 34 -37.75 47.67 -26.43
CA LEU A 34 -36.71 46.70 -26.06
C LEU A 34 -35.49 47.37 -25.42
N GLN A 35 -35.13 48.57 -25.88
CA GLN A 35 -34.06 49.34 -25.26
C GLN A 35 -34.42 49.76 -23.82
N ALA A 36 -35.66 50.17 -23.57
CA ALA A 36 -36.16 50.46 -22.23
C ALA A 36 -36.09 49.21 -21.30
N ALA A 37 -36.51 48.05 -21.81
CA ALA A 37 -36.46 46.78 -21.08
C ALA A 37 -35.04 46.29 -20.77
N MET A 38 -34.05 46.63 -21.58
CA MET A 38 -32.65 46.29 -21.30
C MET A 38 -32.04 47.19 -20.20
N GLY A 39 -32.53 48.43 -20.05
CA GLY A 39 -32.00 49.41 -19.11
C GLY A 39 -32.64 49.37 -17.71
N VAL A 40 -33.95 49.07 -17.64
CA VAL A 40 -34.73 49.18 -16.40
C VAL A 40 -35.47 47.87 -16.12
N ALA A 41 -35.32 47.33 -14.90
CA ALA A 41 -35.90 46.04 -14.50
C ALA A 41 -37.43 46.02 -14.61
N ASP A 42 -38.09 47.13 -14.28
CA ASP A 42 -39.55 47.26 -14.32
C ASP A 42 -40.07 47.28 -15.76
N ALA A 43 -39.38 47.97 -16.67
CA ALA A 43 -39.67 47.91 -18.11
C ALA A 43 -39.47 46.49 -18.67
N ALA A 44 -38.45 45.77 -18.18
CA ALA A 44 -38.23 44.37 -18.55
C ALA A 44 -39.37 43.47 -18.05
N SER A 45 -39.87 43.72 -16.84
CA SER A 45 -41.03 43.00 -16.29
C SER A 45 -42.30 43.29 -17.09
N ALA A 46 -42.52 44.57 -17.45
CA ALA A 46 -43.64 45.02 -18.27
C ALA A 46 -43.63 44.41 -19.68
N VAL A 47 -42.48 44.31 -20.35
CA VAL A 47 -42.38 43.61 -21.64
C VAL A 47 -42.69 42.11 -21.49
N ARG A 48 -42.15 41.46 -20.45
CA ARG A 48 -42.38 40.02 -20.20
C ARG A 48 -43.81 39.69 -19.79
N SER A 49 -44.57 40.66 -19.28
CA SER A 49 -45.97 40.43 -18.92
C SER A 49 -46.87 40.29 -20.16
N GLY A 50 -46.44 40.81 -21.32
CA GLY A 50 -47.22 40.77 -22.57
C GLY A 50 -48.45 41.68 -22.57
N LEU A 51 -48.56 42.62 -21.62
CA LEU A 51 -49.73 43.48 -21.42
C LEU A 51 -49.54 44.91 -21.94
N LEU A 52 -48.54 45.18 -22.78
CA LEU A 52 -48.29 46.53 -23.28
C LEU A 52 -49.36 46.98 -24.28
N VAL A 53 -49.99 48.13 -24.03
CA VAL A 53 -50.98 48.76 -24.93
C VAL A 53 -50.39 49.90 -25.76
N ARG A 54 -49.19 50.36 -25.40
CA ARG A 54 -48.39 51.33 -26.15
C ARG A 54 -46.90 51.02 -26.03
N ALA A 55 -46.10 51.58 -26.94
CA ALA A 55 -44.65 51.53 -26.87
C ALA A 55 -44.11 52.24 -25.61
N LEU A 56 -42.96 51.76 -25.14
CA LEU A 56 -42.22 52.40 -24.06
C LEU A 56 -41.13 53.28 -24.63
N GLU A 57 -40.96 54.47 -24.05
CA GLU A 57 -39.89 55.38 -24.42
C GLU A 57 -38.68 55.18 -23.52
N PRO A 58 -37.46 55.02 -24.07
CA PRO A 58 -36.25 54.88 -23.27
C PRO A 58 -35.86 56.23 -22.66
N VAL A 59 -36.13 56.43 -21.38
CA VAL A 59 -35.74 57.62 -20.60
C VAL A 59 -34.37 57.40 -19.95
N GLY A 60 -33.32 57.19 -20.75
CA GLY A 60 -31.95 57.06 -20.23
C GLY A 60 -31.79 56.02 -19.11
N PHE A 61 -31.32 56.45 -17.94
CA PHE A 61 -31.20 55.63 -16.71
C PHE A 61 -32.31 55.94 -15.68
N ASP A 62 -33.24 56.82 -16.02
CA ASP A 62 -34.36 57.18 -15.16
C ASP A 62 -35.48 56.13 -15.28
N PRO A 63 -36.35 56.01 -14.27
CA PRO A 63 -37.50 55.13 -14.34
C PRO A 63 -38.36 55.46 -15.56
N VAL A 64 -38.70 54.42 -16.34
CA VAL A 64 -39.57 54.54 -17.52
C VAL A 64 -40.99 54.77 -17.06
N ASP A 65 -41.68 55.71 -17.70
CA ASP A 65 -43.10 55.98 -17.41
C ASP A 65 -43.99 54.85 -17.93
N LEU A 66 -44.49 54.05 -16.99
CA LEU A 66 -45.40 52.92 -17.22
C LEU A 66 -46.88 53.32 -17.04
N GLU A 67 -47.18 54.57 -16.70
CA GLU A 67 -48.55 55.03 -16.51
C GLU A 67 -49.33 54.92 -17.83
N GLY A 68 -50.45 54.19 -17.79
CA GLY A 68 -51.26 53.87 -18.96
C GLY A 68 -50.53 53.04 -20.05
N ALA A 69 -49.35 52.48 -19.76
CA ALA A 69 -48.60 51.65 -20.71
C ALA A 69 -49.04 50.19 -20.71
N LEU A 70 -49.62 49.73 -19.59
CA LEU A 70 -50.10 48.37 -19.39
C LEU A 70 -51.63 48.32 -19.49
N ALA A 71 -52.15 47.22 -20.06
CA ALA A 71 -53.58 46.95 -20.18
C ALA A 71 -54.26 46.73 -18.81
N LEU A 72 -53.47 46.46 -17.78
CA LEU A 72 -53.89 46.26 -16.39
C LEU A 72 -52.98 47.11 -15.49
N ASP A 73 -53.54 47.66 -14.41
CA ASP A 73 -52.76 48.40 -13.41
C ASP A 73 -51.61 47.52 -12.86
N ALA A 74 -50.49 48.16 -12.50
CA ALA A 74 -49.14 47.60 -12.33
C ALA A 74 -48.94 46.51 -11.25
N ASP A 75 -50.00 45.88 -10.76
CA ASP A 75 -50.01 44.83 -9.74
C ASP A 75 -49.89 43.42 -10.35
N ALA A 76 -49.14 43.30 -11.46
CA ALA A 76 -48.87 42.00 -12.09
C ALA A 76 -47.94 41.16 -11.19
N PRO A 77 -48.29 39.90 -10.85
CA PRO A 77 -47.51 39.11 -9.89
C PRO A 77 -46.10 38.82 -10.39
N ALA A 78 -45.11 39.10 -9.54
CA ALA A 78 -43.71 38.81 -9.80
C ALA A 78 -43.49 37.31 -10.08
N ALA A 79 -42.67 37.00 -11.09
CA ALA A 79 -42.37 35.63 -11.47
C ALA A 79 -41.74 34.86 -10.29
N PRO A 80 -42.15 33.60 -10.03
CA PRO A 80 -41.67 32.85 -8.88
C PRO A 80 -40.15 32.61 -8.95
N PRO A 81 -39.45 32.63 -7.79
CA PRO A 81 -38.01 32.38 -7.75
C PRO A 81 -37.71 30.95 -8.21
N ARG A 82 -36.63 30.79 -9.00
CA ARG A 82 -36.21 29.47 -9.50
C ARG A 82 -35.81 28.54 -8.35
N PRO A 83 -36.19 27.25 -8.41
CA PRO A 83 -35.82 26.27 -7.38
C PRO A 83 -34.31 26.03 -7.35
N ARG A 84 -33.73 25.97 -6.15
CA ARG A 84 -32.32 25.61 -5.94
C ARG A 84 -32.20 24.09 -5.87
N LEU A 85 -31.47 23.50 -6.82
CA LEU A 85 -31.16 22.07 -6.80
C LEU A 85 -30.06 21.78 -5.77
N ARG A 86 -30.18 20.65 -5.06
CA ARG A 86 -29.17 20.13 -4.14
C ARG A 86 -28.64 18.80 -4.68
N VAL A 87 -27.34 18.59 -4.56
CA VAL A 87 -26.71 17.32 -4.97
C VAL A 87 -27.11 16.24 -3.99
N VAL A 88 -27.83 15.22 -4.46
CA VAL A 88 -28.10 14.00 -3.70
C VAL A 88 -27.00 13.01 -4.07
N LYS A 89 -26.31 12.47 -3.07
CA LYS A 89 -25.33 11.41 -3.29
C LYS A 89 -26.06 10.20 -3.87
N ASP A 90 -25.50 9.64 -4.94
CA ASP A 90 -25.99 8.42 -5.56
C ASP A 90 -25.67 7.22 -4.65
N PRO A 91 -26.68 6.57 -4.05
CA PRO A 91 -26.46 5.45 -3.13
C PRO A 91 -25.78 4.25 -3.80
N ASP A 92 -26.00 4.05 -5.10
CA ASP A 92 -25.41 2.93 -5.83
C ASP A 92 -23.91 3.17 -6.06
N ALA A 93 -23.51 4.42 -6.30
CA ALA A 93 -22.11 4.80 -6.41
C ALA A 93 -21.37 4.64 -5.07
N GLU A 94 -21.99 4.98 -3.95
CA GLU A 94 -21.40 4.77 -2.61
C GLU A 94 -21.29 3.27 -2.29
N LEU A 95 -22.30 2.45 -2.63
CA LEU A 95 -22.24 1.01 -2.45
C LEU A 95 -21.15 0.35 -3.30
N ALA A 96 -20.98 0.79 -4.56
CA ALA A 96 -19.93 0.30 -5.44
C ALA A 96 -18.54 0.61 -4.89
N ARG A 97 -18.34 1.82 -4.35
CA ARG A 97 -17.07 2.20 -3.69
C ARG A 97 -16.80 1.37 -2.44
N ALA A 98 -17.80 1.19 -1.59
CA ALA A 98 -17.66 0.38 -0.38
C ALA A 98 -17.30 -1.08 -0.69
N ARG A 99 -17.85 -1.65 -1.77
CA ARG A 99 -17.49 -3.00 -2.24
C ARG A 99 -16.05 -3.05 -2.74
N ALA A 100 -15.64 -2.08 -3.56
CA ALA A 100 -14.26 -2.02 -4.06
C ALA A 100 -13.25 -1.90 -2.91
N GLU A 101 -13.51 -1.04 -1.92
CA GLU A 101 -12.67 -0.89 -0.73
C GLU A 101 -12.61 -2.19 0.09
N ALA A 102 -13.74 -2.88 0.26
CA ALA A 102 -13.78 -4.16 0.96
C ALA A 102 -13.01 -5.26 0.22
N ASP A 103 -13.13 -5.31 -1.11
CA ASP A 103 -12.41 -6.27 -1.96
C ASP A 103 -10.89 -6.02 -1.93
N GLU A 104 -10.47 -4.75 -1.97
CA GLU A 104 -9.06 -4.35 -1.81
C GLU A 104 -8.52 -4.72 -0.42
N ALA A 105 -9.28 -4.43 0.64
CA ALA A 105 -8.91 -4.79 2.00
C ALA A 105 -8.79 -6.32 2.18
N LEU A 106 -9.71 -7.09 1.59
CA LEU A 106 -9.68 -8.55 1.62
C LEU A 106 -8.47 -9.09 0.84
N ALA A 107 -8.19 -8.53 -0.34
CA ALA A 107 -7.02 -8.92 -1.13
C ALA A 107 -5.71 -8.66 -0.37
N HIS A 108 -5.60 -7.49 0.28
CA HIS A 108 -4.46 -7.15 1.11
C HIS A 108 -4.32 -8.10 2.31
N ALA A 109 -5.41 -8.38 3.03
CA ALA A 109 -5.40 -9.29 4.16
C ALA A 109 -4.97 -10.72 3.78
N ARG A 110 -5.44 -11.22 2.61
CA ARG A 110 -5.02 -12.52 2.07
C ARG A 110 -3.53 -12.54 1.74
N ALA A 111 -3.02 -11.52 1.04
CA ALA A 111 -1.60 -11.45 0.73
C ALA A 111 -0.72 -11.46 2.01
N ARG A 112 -1.15 -10.77 3.07
CA ARG A 112 -0.44 -10.79 4.36
C ARG A 112 -0.53 -12.14 5.07
N LEU A 113 -1.64 -12.86 4.93
CA LEU A 113 -1.78 -14.21 5.47
C LEU A 113 -0.82 -15.16 4.74
N ASP A 114 -0.82 -15.13 3.40
CA ASP A 114 0.06 -15.98 2.58
C ASP A 114 1.55 -15.73 2.93
N GLU A 115 1.97 -14.46 3.04
CA GLU A 115 3.31 -14.09 3.47
C GLU A 115 3.65 -14.61 4.88
N ALA A 116 2.71 -14.50 5.82
CA ALA A 116 2.90 -14.98 7.18
C ALA A 116 2.99 -16.51 7.25
N GLU A 117 2.20 -17.22 6.45
CA GLU A 117 2.23 -18.69 6.36
C GLU A 117 3.55 -19.19 5.75
N GLU A 118 4.06 -18.52 4.71
CA GLU A 118 5.37 -18.84 4.12
C GLU A 118 6.51 -18.58 5.11
N ALA A 119 6.48 -17.43 5.80
CA ALA A 119 7.45 -17.10 6.83
C ALA A 119 7.41 -18.11 8.00
N HIS A 120 6.21 -18.52 8.42
CA HIS A 120 6.03 -19.52 9.46
C HIS A 120 6.60 -20.88 9.04
N ARG A 121 6.28 -21.35 7.82
CA ARG A 121 6.80 -22.61 7.29
C ARG A 121 8.33 -22.63 7.24
N THR A 122 8.93 -21.56 6.72
CA THR A 122 10.40 -21.40 6.67
C THR A 122 11.01 -21.45 8.08
N HIS A 123 10.35 -20.82 9.05
CA HIS A 123 10.78 -20.85 10.44
C HIS A 123 10.66 -22.25 11.06
N GLU A 124 9.56 -22.97 10.82
CA GLU A 124 9.39 -24.34 11.29
C GLU A 124 10.44 -25.28 10.70
N GLU A 125 10.76 -25.15 9.41
CA GLU A 125 11.84 -25.91 8.76
C GLU A 125 13.21 -25.62 9.41
N SER A 126 13.49 -24.34 9.69
CA SER A 126 14.71 -23.93 10.40
C SER A 126 14.79 -24.51 11.81
N VAL A 127 13.67 -24.48 12.56
CA VAL A 127 13.59 -25.08 13.90
C VAL A 127 13.78 -26.59 13.85
N ALA A 128 13.19 -27.27 12.87
CA ALA A 128 13.36 -28.70 12.68
C ALA A 128 14.82 -29.06 12.37
N SER A 129 15.48 -28.31 11.50
CA SER A 129 16.91 -28.49 11.18
C SER A 129 17.79 -28.32 12.43
N VAL A 130 17.63 -27.21 13.15
CA VAL A 130 18.43 -26.94 14.35
C VAL A 130 18.21 -28.00 15.44
N ARG A 131 16.99 -28.54 15.55
CA ARG A 131 16.71 -29.65 16.49
C ARG A 131 17.41 -30.94 16.09
N ALA A 132 17.40 -31.28 14.79
CA ALA A 132 18.09 -32.45 14.27
C ALA A 132 19.60 -32.36 14.50
N ASP A 133 20.21 -31.21 14.18
CA ASP A 133 21.64 -30.96 14.42
C ASP A 133 21.96 -31.10 15.91
N ARG A 134 21.12 -30.54 16.79
CA ARG A 134 21.31 -30.64 18.24
C ARG A 134 21.24 -32.09 18.73
N ASP A 135 20.33 -32.90 18.20
CA ASP A 135 20.21 -34.31 18.58
C ASP A 135 21.42 -35.12 18.09
N GLU A 136 21.92 -34.85 16.87
CA GLU A 136 23.19 -35.41 16.37
C GLU A 136 24.36 -35.05 17.28
N GLN A 137 24.49 -33.78 17.70
CA GLN A 137 25.55 -33.37 18.61
C GLN A 137 25.45 -34.05 19.99
N ILE A 138 24.24 -34.30 20.50
CA ILE A 138 24.05 -35.04 21.75
C ILE A 138 24.57 -36.47 21.61
N ASP A 139 24.27 -37.13 20.50
CA ASP A 139 24.70 -38.51 20.27
C ASP A 139 26.22 -38.59 20.04
N GLU A 140 26.82 -37.61 19.35
CA GLU A 140 28.27 -37.48 19.22
C GLU A 140 28.96 -37.30 20.58
N VAL A 141 28.43 -36.43 21.45
CA VAL A 141 28.96 -36.25 22.81
C VAL A 141 28.93 -37.56 23.59
N ARG A 142 27.83 -38.31 23.53
CA ARG A 142 27.71 -39.62 24.23
C ARG A 142 28.71 -40.64 23.69
N TRP A 143 28.92 -40.66 22.37
CA TRP A 143 29.91 -41.52 21.75
C TRP A 143 31.33 -41.16 22.20
N LEU A 144 31.68 -39.86 22.18
CA LEU A 144 32.97 -39.36 22.64
C LEU A 144 33.23 -39.65 24.13
N GLU A 145 32.20 -39.56 24.99
CA GLU A 145 32.32 -39.93 26.40
C GLU A 145 32.64 -41.42 26.57
N THR A 146 32.03 -42.28 25.76
CA THR A 146 32.29 -43.72 25.75
C THR A 146 33.72 -44.02 25.31
N GLU A 147 34.17 -43.38 24.22
CA GLU A 147 35.53 -43.50 23.72
C GLU A 147 36.56 -43.00 24.73
N LEU A 148 36.31 -41.87 25.39
CA LEU A 148 37.17 -41.33 26.43
C LEU A 148 37.28 -42.30 27.62
N ALA A 149 36.16 -42.89 28.05
CA ALA A 149 36.17 -43.91 29.11
C ALA A 149 36.92 -45.18 28.69
N GLY A 150 36.84 -45.57 27.41
CA GLY A 150 37.63 -46.66 26.85
C GLY A 150 39.12 -46.35 26.83
N ALA A 151 39.50 -45.16 26.38
CA ALA A 151 40.89 -44.71 26.31
C ALA A 151 41.53 -44.61 27.70
N LYS A 152 40.80 -44.08 28.69
CA LYS A 152 41.26 -44.02 30.09
C LYS A 152 41.56 -45.40 30.67
N ARG A 153 40.65 -46.37 30.47
CA ARG A 153 40.90 -47.76 30.91
C ARG A 153 42.13 -48.38 30.26
N ARG A 154 42.31 -48.18 28.95
CA ARG A 154 43.51 -48.64 28.23
C ARG A 154 44.79 -48.00 28.78
N LEU A 155 44.74 -46.72 29.15
CA LEU A 155 45.86 -46.03 29.79
C LEU A 155 46.17 -46.64 31.17
N ASP A 156 45.16 -46.80 32.01
CA ASP A 156 45.31 -47.38 33.36
C ASP A 156 45.89 -48.80 33.31
N ASP A 157 45.41 -49.64 32.37
CA ASP A 157 45.90 -51.00 32.14
C ASP A 157 47.36 -51.00 31.68
N ALA A 158 47.72 -50.13 30.72
CA ALA A 158 49.09 -50.00 30.23
C ALA A 158 50.05 -49.50 31.33
N GLU A 159 49.61 -48.55 32.17
CA GLU A 159 50.39 -48.09 33.33
C GLU A 159 50.55 -49.18 34.39
N ALA A 160 49.55 -50.04 34.58
CA ALA A 160 49.65 -51.19 35.47
C ALA A 160 50.63 -52.24 34.94
N GLU A 161 50.58 -52.54 33.64
CA GLU A 161 51.50 -53.45 32.96
C GLU A 161 52.94 -52.92 33.03
N LEU A 162 53.16 -51.65 32.70
CA LEU A 162 54.47 -51.00 32.79
C LEU A 162 55.05 -51.10 34.21
N ARG A 163 54.21 -50.87 35.23
CA ARG A 163 54.62 -51.04 36.64
C ARG A 163 54.94 -52.49 36.98
N ALA A 164 54.21 -53.46 36.45
CA ALA A 164 54.49 -54.88 36.68
C ALA A 164 55.82 -55.30 36.06
N VAL A 165 56.04 -54.99 34.78
CA VAL A 165 57.29 -55.25 34.08
C VAL A 165 58.46 -54.53 34.77
N GLY A 166 58.27 -53.27 35.18
CA GLY A 166 59.27 -52.51 35.91
C GLY A 166 59.65 -53.10 37.27
N ARG A 167 58.72 -53.78 37.97
CA ARG A 167 59.03 -54.50 39.22
C ARG A 167 59.89 -55.75 38.98
N ASP A 168 59.71 -56.40 37.83
CA ASP A 168 60.45 -57.62 37.50
C ASP A 168 61.83 -57.34 36.90
N ALA A 169 62.05 -56.15 36.32
CA ALA A 169 63.31 -55.78 35.69
C ALA A 169 64.55 -55.98 36.59
N PRO A 170 64.58 -55.52 37.87
CA PRO A 170 65.74 -55.74 38.74
C PRO A 170 66.02 -57.21 39.05
N ARG A 171 64.98 -58.06 39.03
CA ARG A 171 65.17 -59.52 39.20
C ARG A 171 65.88 -60.08 37.98
N PHE A 172 65.43 -59.75 36.77
CA PHE A 172 66.06 -60.22 35.54
C PHE A 172 67.49 -59.68 35.39
N GLU A 173 67.73 -58.41 35.75
CA GLU A 173 69.07 -57.82 35.78
C GLU A 173 70.02 -58.61 36.71
N ARG A 174 69.58 -58.94 37.92
CA ARG A 174 70.38 -59.75 38.86
C ARG A 174 70.65 -61.17 38.36
N GLU A 175 69.67 -61.81 37.72
CA GLU A 175 69.87 -63.14 37.15
C GLU A 175 70.84 -63.11 35.96
N LEU A 176 70.77 -62.05 35.13
CA LEU A 176 71.74 -61.81 34.05
C LEU A 176 73.16 -61.61 34.62
N GLU A 177 73.31 -60.77 35.66
CA GLU A 177 74.59 -60.52 36.33
C GLU A 177 75.20 -61.81 36.90
N LYS A 178 74.41 -62.62 37.63
CA LYS A 178 74.86 -63.92 38.14
C LYS A 178 75.27 -64.89 37.02
N ALA A 179 74.51 -64.94 35.93
CA ALA A 179 74.82 -65.79 34.79
C ALA A 179 76.14 -65.36 34.12
N ALA A 180 76.35 -64.05 33.95
CA ALA A 180 77.59 -63.49 33.43
C ALA A 180 78.79 -63.84 34.33
N ASP A 181 78.66 -63.67 35.66
CA ASP A 181 79.69 -64.05 36.63
C ASP A 181 80.02 -65.55 36.58
N ALA A 182 79.00 -66.40 36.43
CA ALA A 182 79.18 -67.85 36.34
C ALA A 182 79.95 -68.24 35.06
N VAL A 183 79.62 -67.61 33.92
CA VAL A 183 80.36 -67.78 32.66
C VAL A 183 81.82 -67.35 32.82
N ALA A 184 82.08 -66.16 33.36
CA ALA A 184 83.45 -65.66 33.55
C ALA A 184 84.30 -66.62 34.42
N ARG A 185 83.73 -67.11 35.53
CA ARG A 185 84.41 -68.10 36.40
C ARG A 185 84.67 -69.43 35.70
N ALA A 186 83.77 -69.87 34.83
CA ALA A 186 83.94 -71.10 34.06
C ALA A 186 85.05 -70.95 33.02
N GLU A 187 85.12 -69.80 32.34
CA GLU A 187 86.19 -69.46 31.40
C GLU A 187 87.56 -69.40 32.09
N GLU A 188 87.67 -68.71 33.23
CA GLU A 188 88.90 -68.68 34.04
C GLU A 188 89.33 -70.09 34.49
N ARG A 189 88.37 -70.94 34.87
CA ARG A 189 88.66 -72.32 35.24
C ARG A 189 89.17 -73.12 34.05
N ARG A 190 88.57 -72.97 32.87
CA ARG A 190 89.03 -73.62 31.64
C ARG A 190 90.47 -73.19 31.31
N ALA A 191 90.74 -71.89 31.32
CA ALA A 191 92.06 -71.34 31.04
C ALA A 191 93.15 -71.85 32.01
N ARG A 192 92.81 -72.11 33.28
CA ARG A 192 93.75 -72.72 34.24
C ARG A 192 94.02 -74.21 33.99
N LEU A 193 93.08 -74.92 33.38
CA LEU A 193 93.18 -76.36 33.13
C LEU A 193 93.86 -76.68 31.80
N ASP A 194 93.80 -75.77 30.83
CA ASP A 194 94.55 -75.80 29.58
C ASP A 194 95.59 -74.65 29.54
N PRO A 195 96.65 -74.66 30.37
CA PRO A 195 97.74 -73.71 30.21
C PRO A 195 98.53 -74.07 28.93
N GLU A 196 98.69 -73.10 28.02
CA GLU A 196 99.59 -73.23 26.86
C GLU A 196 101.04 -73.54 27.26
#